data_AF-A0A1D6JG92-F1
#
_entry.id   AF-A0A1D6JG92-F1
#
_cell.length_a   1.000
_cell.length_b   1.000
_cell.length_c   1.000
_cell.angle_alpha   90.00
_cell.angle_beta   90.00
_cell.angle_gamma   90.00
#
_symmetry.space_group_name_H-M   'P 1'
#
loop_
_entity.id
_entity.type
_entity.pdbx_description
1 polymer ?
#
loop_
_entity_poly.entity_id
_entity_poly.type
_entity_poly.pdbx_seq_one_letter_code
_entity_poly.pdbx_strand_id
1 'polypeptide(L)'
;MMEDALCTYKCMREQNIRPTSHTFCHMLCGYSSMDMHREITMLWGEIKRRHEYGELDLDRDLLDSLVLNFLKGGYFSRVMEIISYMSKHNIYCDKWKYRRAFLKLHKNLYRNLDSLHDKTEAQSKRIEDVRAFRLWASIK
;
A
#
# COMPACT_ATOMS: atom_id res chain seq x y z
N MET A 1 -17.60 2.01 -14.01
CA MET A 1 -17.05 1.06 -13.00
C MET A 1 -16.53 1.79 -11.75
N MET A 2 -15.51 2.66 -11.83
CA MET A 2 -15.03 3.39 -10.63
C MET A 2 -16.04 4.45 -10.15
N GLU A 3 -16.68 5.18 -11.07
CA GLU A 3 -17.76 6.12 -10.73
C GLU A 3 -18.92 5.43 -10.02
N ASP A 4 -19.34 4.26 -10.51
CA ASP A 4 -20.39 3.45 -9.88
C ASP A 4 -19.99 2.98 -8.47
N ALA A 5 -18.72 2.59 -8.28
CA ALA A 5 -18.19 2.21 -6.97
C ALA A 5 -18.19 3.40 -5.99
N LEU A 6 -17.82 4.60 -6.45
CA LEU A 6 -17.87 5.82 -5.65
C LEU A 6 -19.29 6.25 -5.32
N CYS A 7 -20.20 6.13 -6.28
CA CYS A 7 -21.63 6.40 -6.10
C CYS A 7 -22.22 5.45 -5.05
N THR A 8 -21.96 4.14 -5.19
CA THR A 8 -22.40 3.11 -4.23
C THR A 8 -21.85 3.41 -2.84
N TYR A 9 -20.58 3.78 -2.74
CA TYR A 9 -19.97 4.12 -1.45
C TYR A 9 -20.60 5.35 -0.81
N LYS A 10 -20.89 6.38 -1.60
CA LYS A 10 -21.60 7.57 -1.14
C LYS A 10 -22.99 7.20 -0.60
N CYS A 11 -23.74 6.38 -1.33
CA CYS A 11 -25.05 5.90 -0.88
C CYS A 11 -24.95 5.08 0.42
N MET A 12 -23.94 4.23 0.58
CA MET A 12 -23.72 3.51 1.84
C MET A 12 -23.54 4.47 3.02
N ARG A 13 -22.74 5.52 2.84
CA ARG A 13 -22.53 6.54 3.88
C ARG A 13 -23.81 7.30 4.21
N GLU A 14 -24.57 7.71 3.20
CA GLU A 14 -25.85 8.42 3.37
C GLU A 14 -26.89 7.56 4.10
N GLN A 15 -26.85 6.24 3.91
CA GLN A 15 -27.75 5.28 4.55
C GLN A 15 -27.21 4.74 5.88
N ASN A 16 -26.08 5.26 6.40
CA ASN A 16 -25.39 4.74 7.58
C ASN A 16 -25.04 3.23 7.50
N ILE A 17 -24.85 2.72 6.28
CA ILE A 17 -24.36 1.36 6.05
C ILE A 17 -22.84 1.36 6.20
N ARG A 18 -22.36 0.55 7.14
CA ARG A 18 -20.92 0.43 7.44
C ARG A 18 -20.17 -0.22 6.27
N PRO A 19 -19.17 0.45 5.68
CA PRO A 19 -18.31 -0.15 4.67
C PRO A 19 -17.51 -1.30 5.25
N THR A 20 -17.33 -2.36 4.46
CA THR A 20 -16.57 -3.55 4.83
C THR A 20 -15.23 -3.59 4.10
N SER A 21 -14.34 -4.49 4.51
CA SER A 21 -13.05 -4.73 3.84
C SER A 21 -13.23 -5.05 2.36
N HIS A 22 -14.31 -5.77 2.02
CA HIS A 22 -14.70 -6.04 0.63
C HIS A 22 -15.07 -4.76 -0.15
N THR A 23 -15.73 -3.79 0.49
CA THR A 23 -16.05 -2.48 -0.13
C THR A 23 -14.77 -1.76 -0.52
N PHE A 24 -13.78 -1.76 0.38
CA PHE A 24 -12.47 -1.16 0.13
C PHE A 24 -11.65 -1.94 -0.90
N CYS A 25 -11.74 -3.27 -0.95
CA CYS A 25 -11.13 -4.09 -2.00
C CYS A 25 -11.66 -3.71 -3.38
N HIS A 26 -12.97 -3.49 -3.56
CA HIS A 26 -13.54 -3.08 -4.85
C HIS A 26 -13.03 -1.71 -5.30
N MET A 27 -12.96 -0.74 -4.39
CA MET A 27 -12.37 0.57 -4.70
C MET A 27 -10.90 0.45 -5.06
N LEU A 28 -10.15 -0.35 -4.31
CA LEU A 28 -8.73 -0.59 -4.55
C LEU A 28 -8.52 -1.21 -5.94
N CYS A 29 -9.33 -2.20 -6.33
CA CYS A 29 -9.31 -2.80 -7.66
C CYS A 29 -9.59 -1.75 -8.75
N GLY A 30 -10.61 -0.91 -8.56
CA GLY A 30 -10.95 0.18 -9.47
C GLY A 30 -9.77 1.15 -9.68
N TYR A 31 -9.22 1.70 -8.60
CA TYR A 31 -8.07 2.60 -8.68
C TYR A 31 -6.81 1.91 -9.22
N SER A 32 -6.58 0.65 -8.86
CA SER A 32 -5.46 -0.15 -9.36
C SER A 32 -5.49 -0.32 -10.88
N SER A 33 -6.68 -0.57 -11.44
CA SER A 33 -6.88 -0.73 -12.88
C SER A 33 -6.61 0.54 -13.68
N MET A 34 -6.65 1.70 -13.01
CA MET A 34 -6.43 3.02 -13.60
C MET A 34 -5.06 3.62 -13.23
N ASP A 35 -4.20 2.86 -12.54
CA ASP A 35 -2.89 3.33 -12.03
C ASP A 35 -2.97 4.59 -11.14
N MET A 36 -4.11 4.76 -10.46
CA MET A 36 -4.42 5.91 -9.59
C MET A 36 -3.78 5.74 -8.21
N HIS A 37 -2.45 5.72 -8.15
CA HIS A 37 -1.71 5.42 -6.92
C HIS A 37 -1.88 6.49 -5.81
N ARG A 38 -2.17 7.74 -6.18
CA ARG A 38 -2.48 8.80 -5.22
C ARG A 38 -3.79 8.51 -4.50
N GLU A 39 -4.79 8.06 -5.24
CA GLU A 39 -6.11 7.69 -4.76
C GLU A 39 -6.04 6.45 -3.88
N ILE A 40 -5.21 5.47 -4.25
CA ILE A 40 -4.90 4.32 -3.39
C ILE A 40 -4.26 4.77 -2.05
N THR A 41 -3.40 5.79 -2.09
CA THR A 41 -2.82 6.37 -0.86
C THR A 41 -3.88 7.06 0.00
N MET A 42 -4.81 7.79 -0.60
CA MET A 42 -5.94 8.41 0.10
C MET A 42 -6.88 7.35 0.70
N LEU A 43 -7.17 6.30 -0.07
CA LEU A 43 -7.98 5.15 0.35
C LEU A 43 -7.36 4.46 1.57
N TRP A 44 -6.04 4.21 1.55
CA TRP A 44 -5.34 3.67 2.72
C TRP A 44 -5.46 4.58 3.95
N GLY A 45 -5.35 5.89 3.77
CA GLY A 45 -5.55 6.85 4.86
C GLY A 45 -6.95 6.77 5.48
N GLU A 46 -7.98 6.52 4.68
CA GLU A 46 -9.34 6.31 5.15
C GLU A 46 -9.53 4.96 5.85
N ILE A 47 -9.01 3.88 5.27
CA ILE A 47 -9.02 2.53 5.84
C ILE A 47 -8.40 2.54 7.24
N LYS A 48 -7.24 3.20 7.42
CA LYS A 48 -6.58 3.33 8.72
C LYS A 48 -7.43 4.04 9.76
N ARG A 49 -7.98 5.21 9.41
CA ARG A 49 -8.83 5.97 10.34
C ARG A 49 -10.02 5.12 10.80
N ARG A 50 -10.69 4.44 9.87
CA ARG A 50 -11.82 3.56 10.20
C ARG A 50 -11.40 2.38 11.08
N HIS A 51 -10.23 1.79 10.81
CA HIS A 51 -9.69 0.74 11.67
C HIS A 51 -9.41 1.26 13.10
N GLU A 52 -8.78 2.43 13.23
CA GLU A 52 -8.49 3.07 14.52
C GLU A 52 -9.76 3.37 15.33
N TYR A 53 -10.87 3.71 14.66
CA TYR A 53 -12.18 3.90 15.30
C TYR A 53 -12.95 2.60 15.60
N GLY A 54 -12.38 1.42 15.29
CA GLY A 54 -13.08 0.14 15.42
C GLY A 54 -14.21 -0.05 14.40
N GLU A 55 -14.21 0.76 13.33
CA GLU A 55 -15.18 0.72 12.23
C GLU A 55 -14.78 -0.22 11.09
N LEU A 56 -13.58 -0.79 11.11
CA LEU A 56 -13.13 -1.69 10.05
C LEU A 56 -12.10 -2.69 10.57
N ASP A 57 -12.35 -3.96 10.31
CA ASP A 57 -11.36 -5.01 10.55
C ASP A 57 -10.50 -5.19 9.31
N LEU A 58 -9.18 -5.14 9.48
CA LEU A 58 -8.25 -5.32 8.38
C LEU A 58 -8.00 -6.80 8.17
N ASP A 59 -8.53 -7.34 7.08
CA ASP A 59 -8.22 -8.70 6.67
C ASP A 59 -6.89 -8.75 5.91
N ARG A 60 -6.35 -9.97 5.82
CA ARG A 60 -5.07 -10.23 5.17
C ARG A 60 -5.07 -9.89 3.69
N ASP A 61 -6.20 -10.10 3.00
CA ASP A 61 -6.26 -9.99 1.53
C ASP A 61 -6.32 -8.52 1.08
N LEU A 62 -7.00 -7.65 1.83
CA LEU A 62 -6.95 -6.20 1.65
C LEU A 62 -5.54 -5.67 1.87
N LEU A 63 -4.86 -6.10 2.93
CA LEU A 63 -3.49 -5.69 3.24
C LEU A 63 -2.50 -6.16 2.17
N ASP A 64 -2.58 -7.42 1.74
CA ASP A 64 -1.77 -7.96 0.65
C ASP A 64 -2.00 -7.20 -0.67
N SER A 65 -3.26 -6.90 -1.00
CA SER A 65 -3.61 -6.11 -2.18
C SER A 65 -3.05 -4.70 -2.13
N LEU A 66 -3.09 -4.04 -0.96
CA LEU A 66 -2.49 -2.72 -0.75
C LEU A 66 -0.97 -2.76 -0.91
N VAL A 67 -0.29 -3.75 -0.35
CA VAL A 67 1.17 -3.92 -0.50
C VAL A 67 1.55 -4.03 -1.97
N LEU A 68 0.86 -4.86 -2.75
CA LEU A 68 1.15 -5.03 -4.17
C LEU A 68 0.92 -3.75 -4.96
N ASN A 69 -0.14 -3.00 -4.65
CA ASN A 69 -0.43 -1.73 -5.30
C ASN A 69 0.59 -0.64 -4.97
N PHE A 70 1.01 -0.53 -3.71
CA PHE A 70 2.05 0.41 -3.32
C PHE A 70 3.43 0.00 -3.86
N LEU A 71 3.73 -1.30 -3.95
CA LEU A 71 4.90 -1.78 -4.68
C LEU A 71 4.81 -1.40 -6.16
N LYS A 72 3.64 -1.54 -6.80
CA LYS A 72 3.44 -1.10 -8.19
C LYS A 72 3.75 0.38 -8.38
N GLY A 73 3.23 1.24 -7.52
CA GLY A 73 3.45 2.68 -7.57
C GLY A 73 4.79 3.18 -6.99
N GLY A 74 5.62 2.30 -6.41
CA GLY A 74 6.89 2.71 -5.77
C GLY A 74 6.73 3.46 -4.45
N TYR A 75 5.61 3.30 -3.74
CA TYR A 75 5.33 3.95 -2.45
C TYR A 75 5.89 3.13 -1.29
N PHE A 76 7.21 3.00 -1.21
CA PHE A 76 7.89 2.11 -0.24
C PHE A 76 7.61 2.45 1.22
N SER A 77 7.41 3.73 1.55
CA SER A 77 6.98 4.14 2.90
C SER A 77 5.68 3.45 3.32
N ARG A 78 4.70 3.37 2.40
CA ARG A 78 3.41 2.70 2.64
C ARG A 78 3.53 1.19 2.67
N VAL A 79 4.40 0.63 1.84
CA VAL A 79 4.71 -0.80 1.86
C VAL A 79 5.26 -1.20 3.24
N MET A 80 6.25 -0.47 3.74
CA MET A 80 6.87 -0.75 5.04
C MET A 80 5.90 -0.53 6.20
N GLU A 81 5.05 0.49 6.12
CA GLU A 81 3.97 0.75 7.08
C GLU A 81 3.04 -0.48 7.22
N ILE A 82 2.55 -1.01 6.09
CA ILE A 82 1.63 -2.16 6.09
C ILE A 82 2.32 -3.45 6.53
N ILE A 83 3.55 -3.71 6.05
CA ILE A 83 4.32 -4.89 6.48
C ILE A 83 4.57 -4.87 7.98
N SER A 84 4.89 -3.70 8.55
CA SER A 84 5.07 -3.53 9.99
C SER A 84 3.78 -3.82 10.75
N TYR A 85 2.64 -3.31 10.28
CA TYR A 85 1.33 -3.63 10.83
C TYR A 85 1.06 -5.14 10.80
N MET A 86 1.17 -5.76 9.62
CA MET A 86 0.94 -7.20 9.46
C MET A 86 1.82 -8.02 10.41
N SER A 87 3.11 -7.68 10.51
CA SER A 87 4.04 -8.35 11.43
C SER A 87 3.66 -8.18 12.90
N LYS A 88 3.24 -6.99 13.33
CA LYS A 88 2.84 -6.71 14.72
C LYS A 88 1.58 -7.48 15.13
N HIS A 89 0.67 -7.68 14.19
CA HIS A 89 -0.61 -8.35 14.41
C HIS A 89 -0.59 -9.84 14.04
N ASN A 90 0.59 -10.44 13.82
CA ASN A 90 0.76 -11.84 13.40
C ASN A 90 -0.03 -12.20 12.12
N ILE A 91 -0.23 -11.23 11.22
CA ILE A 91 -0.84 -11.46 9.91
C ILE A 91 0.25 -11.90 8.94
N TYR A 92 0.01 -13.01 8.25
CA TYR A 92 0.98 -13.60 7.33
C TYR A 92 1.38 -12.64 6.20
N CYS A 93 2.68 -12.35 6.11
CA CYS A 93 3.28 -11.58 5.02
C CYS A 93 3.91 -12.52 3.99
N ASP A 94 3.42 -12.50 2.74
CA ASP A 94 4.03 -13.27 1.65
C ASP A 94 5.31 -12.60 1.13
N LYS A 95 6.40 -12.77 1.88
CA LYS A 95 7.72 -12.20 1.56
C LYS A 95 8.18 -12.59 0.15
N TRP A 96 7.91 -13.82 -0.28
CA TRP A 96 8.34 -14.28 -1.60
C TRP A 96 7.59 -13.54 -2.72
N LYS A 97 6.27 -13.40 -2.59
CA LYS A 97 5.44 -12.65 -3.54
C LYS A 97 5.85 -11.19 -3.63
N TYR A 98 6.04 -10.52 -2.50
CA TYR A 98 6.44 -9.11 -2.47
C TYR A 98 7.85 -8.90 -3.04
N ARG A 99 8.79 -9.80 -2.72
CA ARG A 99 10.12 -9.82 -3.33
C ARG A 99 10.05 -9.96 -4.85
N ARG A 100 9.25 -10.90 -5.36
CA ARG A 100 9.07 -11.12 -6.80
C ARG A 100 8.48 -9.89 -7.49
N ALA A 101 7.48 -9.25 -6.88
CA ALA A 101 6.89 -8.01 -7.39
C ALA A 101 7.94 -6.89 -7.47
N PHE A 102 8.72 -6.69 -6.41
CA PHE A 102 9.81 -5.72 -6.41
C PHE A 102 10.86 -6.00 -7.49
N LEU A 103 11.34 -7.23 -7.61
CA LEU A 103 12.36 -7.58 -8.61
C LEU A 103 11.83 -7.44 -10.04
N LYS A 104 10.53 -7.56 -10.26
CA LYS A 104 9.91 -7.33 -11.57
C LYS A 104 9.86 -5.83 -11.92
N LEU A 105 9.53 -4.98 -10.95
CA LEU A 105 9.19 -3.58 -11.19
C LEU A 105 10.34 -2.61 -10.92
N HIS A 106 11.18 -2.93 -9.92
CA HIS A 106 12.12 -1.99 -9.28
C HIS A 106 13.53 -2.58 -9.11
N LYS A 107 13.92 -3.61 -9.88
CA LYS A 107 15.23 -4.30 -9.75
C LYS A 107 16.44 -3.37 -9.63
N ASN A 108 16.44 -2.32 -10.44
CA ASN A 108 17.54 -1.37 -10.54
C ASN A 108 17.31 -0.12 -9.69
N LEU A 109 16.15 -0.01 -9.05
CA LEU A 109 15.83 1.11 -8.18
C LEU A 109 16.86 1.15 -7.07
N TYR A 110 17.59 2.27 -7.04
CA TYR A 110 18.50 2.62 -5.98
C TYR A 110 19.66 1.63 -5.75
N ARG A 111 20.16 0.98 -6.81
CA ARG A 111 21.38 0.13 -6.73
C ARG A 111 22.68 0.90 -6.55
N ASN A 112 22.81 2.09 -7.16
CA ASN A 112 24.06 2.84 -7.22
C ASN A 112 23.83 4.27 -6.68
N LEU A 113 23.66 4.43 -5.37
CA LEU A 113 23.32 5.73 -4.76
C LEU A 113 24.46 6.52 -4.16
N ASP A 114 25.66 5.97 -4.24
CA ASP A 114 26.85 6.59 -3.69
C ASP A 114 27.29 7.82 -4.51
N SER A 115 26.65 8.08 -5.66
CA SER A 115 26.98 9.18 -6.57
C SER A 115 26.11 10.44 -6.45
N LEU A 116 25.13 10.49 -5.55
CA LEU A 116 24.29 11.68 -5.35
C LEU A 116 24.72 12.40 -4.05
N HIS A 117 25.52 13.46 -4.23
CA HIS A 117 26.09 14.29 -3.16
C HIS A 117 25.03 15.18 -2.48
N ASP A 118 24.02 15.65 -3.22
CA ASP A 118 22.99 16.56 -2.69
C ASP A 118 21.60 15.93 -2.80
N LYS A 119 21.10 15.39 -1.69
CA LYS A 119 19.74 14.85 -1.58
C LYS A 119 18.92 15.70 -0.64
N THR A 120 17.72 16.07 -1.09
CA THR A 120 16.71 16.61 -0.18
C THR A 120 16.32 15.56 0.87
N GLU A 121 15.86 16.00 2.04
CA GLU A 121 15.37 15.11 3.10
C GLU A 121 14.31 14.12 2.59
N ALA A 122 13.39 14.60 1.74
CA ALA A 122 12.36 13.78 1.12
C ALA A 122 12.90 12.72 0.14
N GLN A 123 14.06 12.96 -0.50
CA GLN A 123 14.73 11.95 -1.31
C GLN A 123 15.46 10.94 -0.43
N SER A 124 16.17 11.41 0.60
CA SER A 124 16.86 10.54 1.58
C SER A 124 15.89 9.56 2.23
N LYS A 125 14.72 10.03 2.66
CA LYS A 125 13.66 9.17 3.22
C LYS A 125 13.16 8.11 2.23
N ARG A 126 12.94 8.49 0.96
CA ARG A 126 12.54 7.53 -0.09
C ARG A 126 13.58 6.43 -0.31
N ILE A 127 14.86 6.78 -0.23
CA ILE A 127 15.98 5.84 -0.36
C ILE A 127 16.01 4.89 0.84
N GLU A 128 15.84 5.42 2.05
CA GLU A 128 15.77 4.64 3.28
C GLU A 128 14.61 3.65 3.25
N ASP A 129 13.42 4.07 2.82
CA ASP A 129 12.25 3.19 2.69
C ASP A 129 12.52 2.03 1.72
N VAL A 130 13.20 2.28 0.59
CA VAL A 130 13.59 1.22 -0.36
C VAL A 130 14.66 0.31 0.22
N ARG A 131 15.64 0.85 0.94
CA ARG A 131 16.68 0.06 1.62
C ARG A 131 16.07 -0.83 2.69
N ALA A 132 15.14 -0.31 3.47
CA ALA A 132 14.40 -1.07 4.48
C ALA A 132 13.61 -2.22 3.83
N PHE A 133 12.93 -1.97 2.72
CA PHE A 133 12.24 -3.02 1.97
C PHE A 133 13.21 -4.09 1.43
N ARG A 134 14.34 -3.67 0.82
CA ARG A 134 15.37 -4.60 0.31
C ARG A 134 15.91 -5.49 1.41
N LEU A 135 16.25 -4.91 2.57
CA LEU A 135 16.72 -5.64 3.74
C LEU A 135 15.66 -6.64 4.22
N TRP A 136 14.42 -6.19 4.40
CA TRP A 136 13.31 -7.03 4.80
C TRP A 136 13.08 -8.19 3.82
N ALA A 137 13.09 -7.93 2.51
CA ALA A 137 12.92 -8.93 1.46
C ALA A 137 14.18 -9.76 1.16
N SER A 138 15.28 -9.55 1.91
CA SER A 138 16.58 -10.21 1.75
C SER A 138 17.20 -10.04 0.35
N ILE A 139 16.99 -8.87 -0.26
CA ILE A 139 17.47 -8.51 -1.60
C ILE A 139 18.83 -7.82 -1.49
N LYS A 140 19.82 -8.33 -2.22
CA LYS A 140 21.15 -7.72 -2.36
C LYS A 140 21.10 -6.57 -3.38
#